data_AF-A0A5Q2VGV1-F1
#
_entry.id   AF-A0A5Q2VGV1-F1
#
_cell.length_a   1.000
_cell.length_b   1.000
_cell.length_c   1.000
_cell.angle_alpha   90.00
_cell.angle_beta   90.00
_cell.angle_gamma   90.00
#
_symmetry.space_group_name_H-M   'P 1'
#
loop_
_entity.id
_entity.type
_entity.pdbx_description
1 polymer ?
#
loop_
_entity_poly.entity_id
_entity_poly.type
_entity_poly.pdbx_seq_one_letter_code
_entity_poly.pdbx_strand_id
1 'polypeptide(L)'
;MQPEFHEFEIGGKKFQAIKMNAFAAAKHLTKLKGLLDKGLAQGGNANAIQLLSGIDETTLENIILPLLKDAATTSLTDSKKIDSAAGMNAVFDVDTLFDFYELTWEVLKLNFSPFFGKVLSLFGLSPEELASRVKNLAKASTRAS
;
A
#
# COMPACT_ATOMS: atom_id res chain seq x y z
N MET A 1 -1.90 16.17 20.46
CA MET A 1 -2.69 16.35 19.23
C MET A 1 -3.71 15.24 19.17
N GLN A 2 -4.98 15.56 18.93
CA GLN A 2 -5.95 14.52 18.59
C GLN A 2 -5.61 13.96 17.20
N PRO A 3 -5.75 12.64 16.98
CA PRO A 3 -5.48 12.06 15.68
C PRO A 3 -6.52 12.54 14.66
N GLU A 4 -6.04 12.99 13.51
CA GLU A 4 -6.87 13.32 12.35
C GLU A 4 -7.17 12.03 11.59
N PHE A 5 -8.46 11.72 11.45
CA PHE A 5 -8.93 10.57 10.68
C PHE A 5 -9.14 10.97 9.23
N HIS A 6 -8.66 10.13 8.31
CA HIS A 6 -8.88 10.24 6.89
C HIS A 6 -9.77 9.10 6.43
N GLU A 7 -10.81 9.44 5.67
CA GLU A 7 -11.80 8.48 5.18
C GLU A 7 -11.49 8.02 3.76
N PHE A 8 -11.85 6.77 3.46
CA PHE A 8 -11.73 6.14 2.15
C PHE A 8 -13.03 5.42 1.81
N GLU A 9 -13.39 5.39 0.53
CA GLU A 9 -14.52 4.60 0.02
C GLU A 9 -13.99 3.55 -0.96
N ILE A 10 -14.22 2.27 -0.65
CA ILE A 10 -13.66 1.13 -1.39
C ILE A 10 -14.71 0.02 -1.41
N GLY A 11 -15.00 -0.55 -2.59
CA GLY A 11 -15.98 -1.63 -2.71
C GLY A 11 -17.37 -1.30 -2.18
N GLY A 12 -17.76 -0.01 -2.15
CA GLY A 12 -19.03 0.45 -1.55
C GLY A 12 -19.04 0.50 -0.01
N LYS A 13 -17.89 0.26 0.64
CA LYS A 13 -17.70 0.40 2.09
C LYS A 13 -16.88 1.64 2.42
N LYS A 14 -17.13 2.21 3.60
CA LYS A 14 -16.37 3.35 4.14
C LYS A 14 -15.37 2.87 5.18
N PHE A 15 -14.17 3.40 5.08
CA PHE A 15 -13.05 3.12 5.97
C PHE A 15 -12.47 4.41 6.51
N GLN A 16 -11.74 4.32 7.61
CA GLN A 16 -10.90 5.41 8.10
C GLN A 16 -9.55 4.90 8.59
N ALA A 17 -8.53 5.76 8.51
CA ALA A 17 -7.22 5.55 9.13
C ALA A 17 -6.60 6.89 9.55
N ILE A 18 -5.53 6.84 10.33
CA ILE A 18 -4.79 8.02 10.81
C ILE A 18 -3.38 8.05 10.24
N LYS A 19 -2.79 9.25 10.16
CA LYS A 19 -1.33 9.37 9.99
C LYS A 19 -0.63 8.89 11.26
N MET A 20 0.28 7.96 11.09
CA MET A 20 1.14 7.47 12.16
C MET A 20 2.13 8.55 12.60
N ASN A 21 2.59 8.44 13.86
CA ASN A 21 3.74 9.21 14.29
C ASN A 21 5.03 8.75 13.56
N ALA A 22 6.04 9.61 13.55
CA ALA A 22 7.28 9.36 12.80
C ALA A 22 7.98 8.05 13.19
N PHE A 23 7.97 7.67 14.47
CA PHE A 23 8.63 6.46 14.95
C PHE A 23 7.91 5.19 14.47
N ALA A 24 6.58 5.14 14.58
CA ALA A 24 5.76 4.04 14.08
C ALA A 24 5.88 3.91 12.56
N ALA A 25 5.78 5.02 11.83
CA ALA A 25 5.97 5.05 10.39
C ALA A 25 7.36 4.53 9.97
N ALA A 26 8.44 4.98 10.65
CA ALA A 26 9.80 4.53 10.37
C ALA A 26 9.98 3.02 10.61
N LYS A 27 9.39 2.46 11.67
CA LYS A 27 9.42 1.02 11.97
C LYS A 27 8.77 0.18 10.86
N HIS A 28 7.68 0.65 10.28
CA HIS A 28 7.05 -0.03 9.15
C HIS A 28 7.84 0.14 7.86
N LEU A 29 8.41 1.32 7.64
CA LEU A 29 9.20 1.61 6.45
C LEU A 29 10.43 0.69 6.31
N THR A 30 11.12 0.38 7.41
CA THR A 30 12.28 -0.54 7.39
C THR A 30 11.88 -1.96 6.98
N LYS A 31 10.67 -2.40 7.34
CA LYS A 31 10.10 -3.69 6.91
C LYS A 31 9.63 -3.65 5.46
N LEU A 32 9.00 -2.55 5.04
CA LEU A 32 8.53 -2.32 3.68
C LEU A 32 9.68 -2.21 2.68
N LYS A 33 10.87 -1.75 3.08
CA LYS A 33 12.03 -1.63 2.21
C LYS A 33 12.34 -2.92 1.44
N GLY A 34 12.28 -4.08 2.11
CA GLY A 34 12.52 -5.37 1.44
C GLY A 34 11.48 -5.73 0.38
N LEU A 35 10.25 -5.22 0.50
CA LEU A 35 9.18 -5.39 -0.50
C LEU A 35 9.33 -4.39 -1.64
N LEU A 36 9.66 -3.14 -1.30
CA LEU A 36 9.86 -2.06 -2.26
C LEU A 36 11.07 -2.35 -3.15
N ASP A 37 12.15 -2.90 -2.62
CA ASP A 37 13.33 -3.30 -3.42
C ASP A 37 12.95 -4.37 -4.47
N LYS A 38 12.04 -5.29 -4.13
CA LYS A 38 11.50 -6.30 -5.08
C LYS A 38 10.50 -5.71 -6.07
N GLY A 39 9.62 -4.81 -5.62
CA GLY A 39 8.58 -4.18 -6.45
C GLY A 39 9.14 -3.13 -7.43
N LEU A 40 10.10 -2.30 -6.99
CA LEU A 40 10.77 -1.31 -7.83
C LEU A 40 11.62 -1.97 -8.93
N ALA A 41 12.13 -3.18 -8.69
CA ALA A 41 12.80 -3.97 -9.73
C ALA A 41 11.86 -4.35 -10.89
N GLN A 42 10.53 -4.29 -10.71
CA GLN A 42 9.54 -4.63 -11.74
C GLN A 42 9.01 -3.43 -12.55
N GLY A 43 9.54 -2.22 -12.34
CA GLY A 43 9.23 -1.05 -13.16
C GLY A 43 8.09 -0.17 -12.66
N GLY A 44 8.11 1.09 -13.10
CA GLY A 44 7.63 2.25 -12.34
C GLY A 44 6.16 2.64 -12.36
N ASN A 45 5.23 1.69 -12.44
CA ASN A 45 3.80 1.96 -12.22
C ASN A 45 3.29 1.10 -11.06
N ALA A 46 3.83 1.34 -9.85
CA ALA A 46 3.40 0.69 -8.61
C ALA A 46 1.92 0.98 -8.35
N ASN A 47 1.07 0.04 -8.74
CA ASN A 47 -0.34 -0.02 -8.37
C ASN A 47 -0.52 -1.10 -7.28
N ALA A 48 -1.71 -1.17 -6.67
CA ALA A 48 -2.01 -2.16 -5.64
C ALA A 48 -1.60 -3.60 -6.05
N ILE A 49 -1.76 -3.95 -7.33
CA ILE A 49 -1.40 -5.25 -7.91
C ILE A 49 0.12 -5.51 -7.90
N GLN A 50 0.96 -4.51 -8.15
CA GLN A 50 2.41 -4.68 -8.06
C GLN A 50 2.89 -4.90 -6.62
N LEU A 51 2.18 -4.32 -5.65
CA LEU A 51 2.37 -4.62 -4.23
C LEU A 51 2.03 -6.08 -3.92
N LEU A 52 0.95 -6.61 -4.50
CA LEU A 52 0.56 -8.02 -4.37
C LEU A 52 1.65 -9.00 -4.82
N SER A 53 2.42 -8.65 -5.84
CA SER A 53 3.48 -9.52 -6.37
C SER A 53 4.60 -9.82 -5.36
N GLY A 54 4.78 -8.96 -4.36
CA GLY A 54 5.79 -9.12 -3.31
C GLY A 54 5.23 -9.59 -1.97
N ILE A 55 3.89 -9.68 -1.82
CA ILE A 55 3.25 -10.05 -0.56
C ILE A 55 3.20 -11.58 -0.45
N ASP A 56 3.99 -12.10 0.48
CA ASP A 56 3.87 -13.47 0.98
C ASP A 56 3.07 -13.52 2.30
N GLU A 57 2.80 -14.72 2.82
CA GLU A 57 2.11 -14.93 4.10
C GLU A 57 2.81 -14.18 5.24
N THR A 58 4.16 -14.19 5.25
CA THR A 58 4.97 -13.49 6.24
C THR A 58 4.73 -11.98 6.19
N THR A 59 4.58 -11.43 4.99
CA THR A 59 4.33 -10.00 4.75
C THR A 59 2.96 -9.58 5.26
N LEU A 60 1.93 -10.39 5.02
CA LEU A 60 0.58 -10.10 5.50
C LEU A 60 0.55 -9.99 7.04
N GLU A 61 1.10 -10.98 7.73
CA GLU A 61 1.03 -11.05 9.19
C GLU A 61 2.01 -10.10 9.90
N ASN A 62 3.23 -9.94 9.39
CA ASN A 62 4.29 -9.21 10.10
C ASN A 62 4.47 -7.76 9.66
N ILE A 63 3.83 -7.37 8.55
CA ILE A 63 3.97 -6.04 7.95
C ILE A 63 2.60 -5.39 7.77
N ILE A 64 1.71 -5.99 6.97
CA ILE A 64 0.44 -5.36 6.59
C ILE A 64 -0.50 -5.18 7.79
N LEU A 65 -0.85 -6.26 8.48
CA LEU A 65 -1.78 -6.17 9.62
C LEU A 65 -1.24 -5.26 10.74
N PRO A 66 0.04 -5.32 11.15
CA PRO A 66 0.62 -4.38 12.10
C PRO A 66 0.56 -2.92 11.63
N LEU A 67 0.76 -2.66 10.34
CA LEU A 67 0.65 -1.31 9.77
C LEU A 67 -0.77 -0.79 9.83
N LEU A 68 -1.76 -1.60 9.43
CA LEU A 68 -3.17 -1.22 9.50
C LEU A 68 -3.62 -0.96 10.94
N LYS A 69 -3.13 -1.78 11.88
CA LYS A 69 -3.35 -1.60 13.33
C LYS A 69 -2.80 -0.27 13.83
N ASP A 70 -1.53 0.04 13.53
CA ASP A 70 -0.88 1.26 14.01
C ASP A 70 -1.46 2.53 13.34
N ALA A 71 -2.02 2.39 12.14
CA ALA A 71 -2.80 3.43 11.46
C ALA A 71 -4.27 3.49 11.92
N ALA A 72 -4.66 2.73 12.97
CA ALA A 72 -6.03 2.67 13.51
C ALA A 72 -7.12 2.39 12.46
N THR A 73 -6.78 1.56 11.47
CA THR A 73 -7.64 1.29 10.31
C THR A 73 -8.94 0.62 10.75
N THR A 74 -10.07 1.21 10.36
CA THR A 74 -11.41 0.78 10.79
C THR A 74 -12.38 0.85 9.62
N SER A 75 -13.18 -0.20 9.41
CA SER A 75 -14.39 -0.13 8.59
C SER A 75 -15.47 0.61 9.37
N LEU A 76 -15.90 1.76 8.85
CA LEU A 76 -17.02 2.52 9.39
C LEU A 76 -18.36 1.84 9.07
N THR A 77 -18.47 1.24 7.88
CA THR A 77 -19.67 0.50 7.47
C THR A 77 -19.93 -0.70 8.37
N ASP A 78 -18.89 -1.49 8.68
CA ASP A 78 -19.02 -2.71 9.49
C ASP A 78 -18.76 -2.47 10.99
N SER A 79 -18.31 -1.26 11.36
CA SER A 79 -17.88 -0.93 12.73
C SER A 79 -16.82 -1.89 13.29
N LYS A 80 -15.84 -2.26 12.47
CA LYS A 80 -14.77 -3.22 12.80
C LYS A 80 -13.38 -2.65 12.55
N LYS A 81 -12.47 -2.92 13.48
CA LYS A 81 -11.04 -2.64 13.30
C LYS A 81 -10.40 -3.72 12.44
N ILE A 82 -9.45 -3.31 11.61
CA ILE A 82 -8.68 -4.22 10.75
C ILE A 82 -7.27 -4.30 11.34
N ASP A 83 -7.17 -4.98 12.48
CA ASP A 83 -5.95 -5.05 13.32
C ASP A 83 -5.45 -6.49 13.55
N SER A 84 -6.13 -7.46 12.94
CA SER A 84 -5.94 -8.89 13.14
C SER A 84 -6.62 -9.67 12.01
N ALA A 85 -6.31 -10.97 11.88
CA ALA A 85 -7.00 -11.86 10.95
C ALA A 85 -8.52 -11.90 11.21
N ALA A 86 -8.93 -11.91 12.48
CA ALA A 86 -10.35 -11.87 12.85
C ALA A 86 -11.03 -10.55 12.44
N GLY A 87 -10.34 -9.42 12.59
CA GLY A 87 -10.83 -8.11 12.13
C GLY A 87 -10.96 -8.04 10.61
N MET A 88 -9.97 -8.57 9.89
CA MET A 88 -10.01 -8.69 8.42
C MET A 88 -11.19 -9.57 7.96
N ASN A 89 -11.33 -10.77 8.52
CA ASN A 89 -12.41 -11.71 8.15
C ASN A 89 -13.82 -11.22 8.54
N ALA A 90 -13.93 -10.21 9.42
CA ALA A 90 -15.20 -9.60 9.76
C ALA A 90 -15.64 -8.54 8.73
N VAL A 91 -14.77 -8.16 7.81
CA VAL A 91 -14.97 -7.06 6.85
C VAL A 91 -14.82 -7.53 5.41
N PHE A 92 -13.92 -8.47 5.16
CA PHE A 92 -13.61 -8.99 3.84
C PHE A 92 -13.79 -10.51 3.79
N ASP A 93 -14.11 -10.99 2.60
CA ASP A 93 -14.18 -12.39 2.21
C ASP A 93 -13.30 -12.63 0.97
N VAL A 94 -13.32 -13.87 0.46
CA VAL A 94 -12.50 -14.26 -0.70
C VAL A 94 -12.83 -13.43 -1.94
N ASP A 95 -14.09 -13.02 -2.11
CA ASP A 95 -14.54 -12.26 -3.28
C ASP A 95 -14.16 -10.77 -3.20
N THR A 96 -13.98 -10.26 -1.98
CA THR A 96 -13.61 -8.86 -1.68
C THR A 96 -12.15 -8.69 -1.26
N LEU A 97 -11.31 -9.71 -1.46
CA LEU A 97 -9.87 -9.62 -1.12
C LEU A 97 -9.16 -8.47 -1.86
N PHE A 98 -9.58 -8.15 -3.08
CA PHE A 98 -8.99 -7.03 -3.81
C PHE A 98 -9.20 -5.69 -3.07
N ASP A 99 -10.39 -5.48 -2.50
CA ASP A 99 -10.74 -4.28 -1.73
C ASP A 99 -9.87 -4.15 -0.47
N PHE A 100 -9.50 -5.27 0.17
CA PHE A 100 -8.56 -5.27 1.29
C PHE A 100 -7.18 -4.73 0.90
N TYR A 101 -6.69 -5.11 -0.28
CA TYR A 101 -5.39 -4.66 -0.77
C TYR A 101 -5.43 -3.22 -1.29
N GLU A 102 -6.57 -2.78 -1.84
CA GLU A 102 -6.80 -1.37 -2.15
C GLU A 102 -6.80 -0.52 -0.88
N LEU A 103 -7.46 -0.97 0.20
CA LEU A 103 -7.41 -0.29 1.49
C LEU A 103 -5.99 -0.20 2.04
N THR A 104 -5.25 -1.31 1.96
CA THR A 104 -3.83 -1.35 2.36
C THR A 104 -3.02 -0.30 1.59
N TRP A 105 -3.28 -0.16 0.29
CA TRP A 105 -2.64 0.84 -0.54
C TRP A 105 -2.99 2.28 -0.15
N GLU A 106 -4.25 2.57 0.17
CA GLU A 106 -4.65 3.90 0.66
C GLU A 106 -3.94 4.27 1.97
N VAL A 107 -3.84 3.33 2.92
CA VAL A 107 -3.12 3.56 4.18
C VAL A 107 -1.63 3.76 3.96
N LEU A 108 -1.02 3.02 3.03
CA LEU A 108 0.37 3.22 2.62
C LEU A 108 0.58 4.62 2.01
N LYS A 109 -0.29 5.04 1.09
CA LYS A 109 -0.22 6.39 0.49
C LYS A 109 -0.35 7.46 1.55
N LEU A 110 -1.30 7.32 2.48
CA LEU A 110 -1.51 8.28 3.55
C LEU A 110 -0.24 8.52 4.38
N ASN A 111 0.49 7.45 4.69
CA ASN A 111 1.64 7.49 5.59
C ASN A 111 2.97 7.74 4.87
N PHE A 112 3.10 7.34 3.59
CA PHE A 112 4.40 7.27 2.92
C PHE A 112 4.48 7.99 1.56
N SER A 113 3.39 8.56 1.02
CA SER A 113 3.48 9.30 -0.26
C SER A 113 4.57 10.37 -0.31
N PRO A 114 4.77 11.21 0.74
CA PRO A 114 5.87 12.19 0.73
C PRO A 114 7.26 11.54 0.72
N PHE A 115 7.41 10.38 1.36
CA PHE A 115 8.64 9.61 1.33
C PHE A 115 8.89 9.01 -0.05
N PHE A 116 7.90 8.33 -0.64
CA PHE A 116 8.00 7.78 -1.98
C PHE A 116 8.31 8.85 -3.03
N GLY A 117 7.65 10.01 -2.96
CA GLY A 117 7.92 11.14 -3.85
C GLY A 117 9.38 11.63 -3.76
N LYS A 118 9.95 11.71 -2.55
CA LYS A 118 11.35 12.08 -2.34
C LYS A 118 12.33 10.99 -2.76
N VAL A 119 12.02 9.72 -2.51
CA VAL A 119 12.88 8.61 -2.95
C VAL A 119 12.96 8.57 -4.47
N LEU A 120 11.82 8.67 -5.16
CA LEU A 120 11.78 8.69 -6.62
C LEU A 120 12.54 9.88 -7.21
N SER A 121 12.44 11.07 -6.60
CA SER A 121 13.20 12.25 -7.04
C SER A 121 14.70 12.15 -6.77
N LEU A 122 15.12 11.50 -5.67
CA LEU A 122 16.54 11.24 -5.37
C LEU A 122 17.19 10.25 -6.35
N PHE A 123 16.42 9.35 -6.96
CA PHE A 123 16.89 8.45 -8.02
C PHE A 123 16.88 9.09 -9.42
N GLY A 124 16.60 10.40 -9.53
CA GLY A 124 16.66 11.14 -10.80
C GLY A 124 15.58 10.71 -11.80
N LEU A 125 14.47 10.15 -11.32
CA LEU A 125 13.33 9.77 -12.14
C LEU A 125 12.20 10.75 -11.84
N SER A 126 11.96 11.70 -12.74
CA SER A 126 10.67 12.39 -12.71
C SER A 126 9.54 11.37 -12.94
N PRO A 127 8.35 11.58 -12.35
CA PRO A 127 7.18 10.73 -12.64
C PRO A 127 6.91 10.59 -14.14
N GLU A 128 7.17 11.63 -14.94
CA GLU A 128 7.04 11.58 -16.40
C GLU A 128 8.10 10.68 -17.07
N GLU A 129 9.36 10.73 -16.65
CA GLU A 129 10.43 9.89 -17.20
C GLU A 129 10.22 8.41 -16.88
N LEU A 130 9.75 8.12 -15.67
CA LEU A 130 9.41 6.77 -15.24
C LEU A 130 8.26 6.20 -16.08
N ALA A 131 7.19 6.98 -16.28
CA ALA A 131 6.09 6.60 -17.15
C ALA A 131 6.55 6.36 -18.61
N SER A 132 7.48 7.18 -19.12
CA SER A 132 8.03 7.00 -20.47
C SER A 132 8.87 5.72 -20.61
N ARG A 133 9.70 5.40 -19.60
CA ARG A 133 10.55 4.20 -19.59
C ARG A 133 9.72 2.92 -19.52
N VAL A 134 8.67 2.91 -18.71
CA VAL A 134 7.70 1.80 -18.62
C VAL A 134 6.99 1.60 -19.97
N LYS A 135 6.55 2.69 -20.61
CA LYS A 135 5.89 2.64 -21.92
C LYS A 135 6.83 2.11 -23.02
N ASN A 136 8.12 2.41 -22.93
CA ASN A 136 9.12 1.93 -23.88
C ASN A 136 9.50 0.45 -23.65
N LEU A 137 9.56 0.00 -22.40
CA LEU A 137 9.76 -1.42 -22.04
C LEU A 137 8.59 -2.30 -22.49
N ALA A 138 7.35 -1.85 -22.32
CA ALA A 138 6.15 -2.56 -22.79
C ALA A 138 6.11 -2.71 -24.32
N LYS A 139 6.62 -1.71 -25.07
CA LYS A 139 6.76 -1.75 -26.54
C LYS A 139 7.90 -2.66 -27.02
N ALA A 140 8.96 -2.82 -26.22
CA ALA A 140 10.07 -3.70 -26.56
C ALA A 140 9.68 -5.18 -26.44
N SER A 141 8.87 -5.53 -25.42
CA SER A 141 8.36 -6.89 -25.21
C SER A 141 7.42 -7.35 -26.34
N THR A 142 6.61 -6.43 -26.90
CA THR A 142 5.68 -6.71 -28.02
C THR A 142 6.34 -6.78 -29.40
N ARG A 143 7.62 -6.42 -29.53
CA ARG A 143 8.39 -6.61 -30.78
C ARG A 143 9.23 -7.89 -30.80
N ALA A 144 9.32 -8.58 -29.66
CA ALA A 144 10.08 -9.82 -29.51
C ALA A 144 9.18 -11.08 -29.55
N SER A 145 7.88 -10.91 -29.85
CA SER A 145 6.90 -11.97 -30.14
C SER A 145 6.53 -11.92 -31.62
#